data_AF-A0A9W6TJW3-F1
#
_entry.id   AF-A0A9W6TJW3-F1
#
_cell.length_a   1.000
_cell.length_b   1.000
_cell.length_c   1.000
_cell.angle_alpha   90.00
_cell.angle_beta   90.00
_cell.angle_gamma   90.00
#
_symmetry.space_group_name_H-M   'P 1'
#
loop_
_entity.id
_entity.type
_entity.pdbx_description
1 polymer ?
#
loop_
_entity_poly.entity_id
_entity_poly.type
_entity_poly.pdbx_seq_one_letter_code
_entity_poly.pdbx_strand_id
1 'polypeptide(L)'
;MLQILFGSFPIAQAREPFSAVRFIAESCSPRLDEVYKLKSVDDDNEWSPYSLCEAYAKLRGFHPPHVQHATRHAGNKLLRDTLDGKKLVLAFPPPAEPTSASSPNIALMLP
;
A
#
# COMPACT_ATOMS: atom_id res chain seq x y z
N MET A 1 1.87 5.23 -7.41
CA MET A 1 2.13 4.73 -6.04
C MET A 1 3.44 3.96 -5.91
N LEU A 2 3.74 2.99 -6.80
CA LEU A 2 4.88 2.07 -6.63
C LEU A 2 6.25 2.77 -6.54
N GLN A 3 6.44 3.86 -7.29
CA GLN A 3 7.65 4.69 -7.23
C GLN A 3 7.94 5.27 -5.82
N ILE A 4 6.90 5.56 -5.04
CA ILE A 4 7.05 6.07 -3.67
C ILE A 4 7.53 4.95 -2.74
N LEU A 5 7.02 3.73 -2.93
CA LEU A 5 7.37 2.56 -2.12
C LEU A 5 8.78 2.04 -2.40
N PHE A 6 9.29 2.23 -3.61
CA PHE A 6 10.66 1.88 -3.98
C PHE A 6 11.67 3.03 -3.77
N GLY A 7 11.25 4.15 -3.15
CA GLY A 7 12.15 5.27 -2.87
C GLY A 7 12.55 6.12 -4.08
N SER A 8 11.97 5.85 -5.26
CA SER A 8 12.19 6.64 -6.48
C SER A 8 11.53 8.02 -6.45
N PHE A 9 10.60 8.26 -5.51
CA PHE A 9 9.94 9.56 -5.31
C PHE A 9 9.96 9.96 -3.82
N PRO A 10 10.27 11.22 -3.47
CA PRO A 10 10.35 11.64 -2.08
C PRO A 10 9.00 11.54 -1.37
N ILE A 11 8.93 10.68 -0.33
CA ILE A 11 7.73 10.49 0.50
C ILE A 11 7.24 11.81 1.12
N ALA A 12 8.14 12.76 1.42
CA ALA A 12 7.79 14.06 1.98
C ALA A 12 6.95 14.95 1.04
N GLN A 13 7.00 14.70 -0.28
CA GLN A 13 6.27 15.48 -1.29
C GLN A 13 5.00 14.78 -1.77
N ALA A 14 4.69 13.58 -1.26
CA ALA A 14 3.50 12.85 -1.62
C ALA A 14 2.25 13.60 -1.15
N ARG A 15 1.49 14.17 -2.10
CA ARG A 15 0.23 14.88 -1.79
C ARG A 15 -0.84 13.94 -1.23
N GLU A 16 -0.83 12.67 -1.66
CA GLU A 16 -1.84 11.68 -1.29
C GLU A 16 -1.18 10.35 -0.85
N PRO A 17 -0.87 10.19 0.45
CA PRO A 17 -0.30 8.94 0.96
C PRO A 17 -1.32 7.79 1.00
N PHE A 18 -2.62 8.10 0.99
CA PHE A 18 -3.71 7.13 1.14
C PHE A 18 -3.74 6.07 0.06
N SER A 19 -3.52 6.45 -1.20
CA SER A 19 -3.52 5.52 -2.33
C SER A 19 -2.36 4.51 -2.22
N ALA A 20 -1.21 4.94 -1.69
CA ALA A 20 -0.08 4.05 -1.45
C ALA A 20 -0.31 3.17 -0.21
N VAL A 21 -0.94 3.69 0.85
CA VAL A 21 -1.35 2.89 2.02
C VAL A 21 -2.39 1.84 1.62
N ARG A 22 -3.35 2.19 0.76
CA ARG A 22 -4.32 1.25 0.19
C ARG A 22 -3.61 0.09 -0.50
N PHE A 23 -2.67 0.42 -1.38
CA PHE A 23 -1.89 -0.59 -2.09
C PHE A 23 -1.13 -1.53 -1.12
N ILE A 24 -0.51 -0.98 -0.07
CA ILE A 24 0.12 -1.78 0.99
C ILE A 24 -0.91 -2.68 1.68
N ALA A 25 -2.07 -2.13 2.07
CA ALA A 25 -3.10 -2.88 2.78
C ALA A 25 -3.67 -4.03 1.94
N GLU A 26 -3.81 -3.85 0.64
CA GLU A 26 -4.28 -4.88 -0.31
C GLU A 26 -3.18 -5.92 -0.64
N SER A 27 -1.90 -5.52 -0.59
CA SER A 27 -0.77 -6.38 -0.99
C SER A 27 -0.11 -7.11 0.19
N CYS A 28 -0.35 -6.69 1.42
CA CYS A 28 0.25 -7.29 2.60
C CYS A 28 -0.51 -8.52 3.10
N SER A 29 0.24 -9.58 3.35
CA SER A 29 -0.19 -10.76 4.11
C SER A 29 0.87 -11.04 5.17
N PRO A 30 0.59 -10.97 6.48
CA PRO A 30 -0.70 -10.71 7.14
C PRO A 30 -1.22 -9.26 6.99
N ARG A 31 -2.49 -9.02 7.32
CA ARG A 31 -3.17 -7.72 7.10
C ARG A 31 -2.52 -6.60 7.90
N LEU A 32 -2.60 -5.37 7.37
CA LEU A 32 -1.91 -4.21 7.96
C LEU A 32 -2.35 -3.91 9.40
N ASP A 33 -3.64 -4.04 9.68
CA ASP A 33 -4.23 -3.89 11.00
C ASP A 33 -3.69 -4.89 12.02
N GLU A 34 -3.48 -6.15 11.61
CA GLU A 34 -2.90 -7.19 12.46
C GLU A 34 -1.42 -6.91 12.75
N VAL A 35 -0.63 -6.53 11.73
CA VAL A 35 0.81 -6.23 11.87
C VAL A 35 1.04 -5.11 12.88
N TYR A 36 0.21 -4.08 12.85
CA TYR A 36 0.32 -2.93 13.74
C TYR A 36 -0.55 -3.02 15.00
N LYS A 37 -1.34 -4.09 15.15
CA LYS A 37 -2.33 -4.29 16.22
C LYS A 37 -3.26 -3.09 16.35
N LEU A 38 -3.75 -2.60 15.21
CA LEU A 38 -4.67 -1.48 15.12
C LEU A 38 -6.05 -1.91 15.65
N LYS A 39 -6.71 -0.99 16.35
CA LYS A 39 -8.11 -1.14 16.74
C LYS A 39 -8.94 -0.27 15.82
N SER A 40 -9.99 -0.86 15.23
CA SER A 40 -10.93 -0.09 14.44
C SER A 40 -11.55 1.01 15.30
N VAL A 41 -11.74 2.18 14.70
CA VAL A 41 -12.43 3.30 15.33
C VAL A 41 -13.94 3.09 15.24
N ASP A 42 -14.40 2.42 14.19
CA ASP A 42 -15.80 2.12 13.91
C ASP A 42 -16.07 0.62 14.16
N ASP A 43 -17.25 0.27 14.68
CA ASP A 43 -17.63 -1.12 15.02
C ASP A 43 -17.79 -2.03 13.78
N ASP A 44 -17.81 -1.45 12.58
CA ASP A 44 -18.13 -2.16 11.33
C ASP A 44 -17.00 -3.04 10.78
N ASN A 45 -15.83 -3.11 11.43
CA ASN A 45 -14.66 -3.91 11.03
C ASN A 45 -14.16 -3.67 9.58
N GLU A 46 -14.68 -2.66 8.88
CA GLU A 46 -14.28 -2.33 7.52
C GLU A 46 -13.12 -1.34 7.53
N TRP A 47 -11.97 -1.79 7.03
CA TRP A 47 -10.76 -0.97 6.96
C TRP A 47 -10.70 -0.19 5.66
N SER A 48 -10.82 1.13 5.76
CA SER A 48 -10.47 2.06 4.69
C SER A 48 -9.02 2.54 4.87
N PRO A 49 -8.36 3.02 3.80
CA PRO A 49 -7.03 3.61 3.91
C PRO A 49 -6.99 4.79 4.89
N TYR A 50 -8.12 5.51 5.01
CA TYR A 50 -8.28 6.60 5.96
C TYR A 50 -8.37 6.09 7.40
N SER A 51 -9.27 5.13 7.69
CA SER A 51 -9.46 4.59 9.03
C SER A 51 -8.22 3.85 9.55
N LEU A 52 -7.45 3.19 8.66
CA LEU A 52 -6.14 2.62 8.99
C LEU A 52 -5.15 3.70 9.45
N CYS A 53 -5.03 4.79 8.69
CA CYS A 53 -4.12 5.88 9.05
C CYS A 53 -4.58 6.60 10.32
N GLU A 54 -5.89 6.73 10.54
CA GLU A 54 -6.45 7.31 11.76
C GLU A 54 -6.17 6.43 12.99
N ALA A 55 -6.41 5.12 12.89
CA ALA A 55 -6.10 4.18 13.96
C ALA A 55 -4.59 4.15 14.27
N TYR A 56 -3.73 4.21 13.25
CA TYR A 56 -2.29 4.32 13.44
C TYR A 56 -1.89 5.64 14.11
N ALA A 57 -2.52 6.76 13.73
CA ALA A 57 -2.30 8.05 14.36
C ALA A 57 -2.68 8.03 15.85
N LYS A 58 -3.83 7.42 16.19
CA LYS A 58 -4.28 7.22 17.57
C LYS A 58 -3.30 6.34 18.37
N LEU A 59 -2.86 5.21 17.80
CA LEU A 59 -1.89 4.31 18.43
C LEU A 59 -0.57 5.01 18.77
N ARG A 60 -0.11 5.91 17.91
CA ARG A 60 1.15 6.67 18.10
C ARG A 60 0.98 7.95 18.90
N GLY A 61 -0.24 8.33 19.24
CA GLY A 61 -0.52 9.57 19.97
C GLY A 61 -0.26 10.84 19.13
N PHE A 62 -0.41 10.79 17.80
CA PHE A 62 -0.31 11.99 16.97
C PHE A 62 -1.52 12.92 17.25
N HIS A 63 -1.27 14.01 17.97
CA HIS A 63 -2.26 15.06 18.26
C HIS A 63 -1.89 16.38 17.57
N PRO A 64 -1.83 16.45 16.23
CA PRO A 64 -1.72 17.74 15.57
C PRO A 64 -3.03 18.52 15.72
N PRO A 65 -2.99 19.85 15.56
CA PRO A 65 -4.14 20.73 15.73
C PRO A 65 -5.30 20.43 14.76
N HIS A 66 -5.09 19.67 13.69
CA HIS A 66 -6.16 19.19 12.81
C HIS A 66 -5.99 17.70 12.50
N VAL A 67 -7.10 16.95 12.56
CA VAL A 67 -7.17 15.50 12.29
C VAL A 67 -6.58 15.14 10.92
N GLN A 68 -6.85 15.93 9.88
CA GLN A 68 -6.32 15.69 8.53
C GLN A 68 -4.78 15.71 8.46
N HIS A 69 -4.11 16.48 9.32
CA HIS A 69 -2.65 16.47 9.40
C HIS A 69 -2.14 15.22 10.12
N ALA A 70 -2.88 14.71 11.12
CA ALA A 70 -2.54 13.48 11.85
C ALA A 70 -2.55 12.29 10.90
N THR A 71 -3.62 12.15 10.13
CA THR A 71 -3.84 11.04 9.22
C THR A 71 -2.81 11.02 8.08
N ARG A 72 -2.48 12.19 7.51
CA ARG A 72 -1.42 12.31 6.50
C ARG A 72 -0.03 12.01 7.06
N HIS A 73 0.26 12.49 8.27
CA HIS A 73 1.54 12.21 8.94
C HIS A 73 1.69 10.71 9.25
N ALA A 74 0.62 10.07 9.72
CA ALA A 74 0.55 8.62 9.91
C ALA A 74 0.79 7.84 8.62
N GLY A 75 0.11 8.19 7.53
CA GLY A 75 0.34 7.57 6.22
C GLY A 75 1.79 7.72 5.76
N ASN A 76 2.36 8.92 5.84
CA ASN A 76 3.76 9.17 5.50
C ASN A 76 4.76 8.40 6.39
N LYS A 77 4.38 8.11 7.64
CA LYS A 77 5.20 7.30 8.53
C LYS A 77 5.13 5.82 8.18
N LEU A 78 3.93 5.30 7.87
CA LEU A 78 3.75 3.95 7.37
C LEU A 78 4.56 3.70 6.10
N LEU A 79 4.51 4.61 5.13
CA LEU A 79 5.30 4.48 3.89
C LEU A 79 6.81 4.39 4.16
N ARG A 80 7.33 5.17 5.11
CA ARG A 80 8.73 5.09 5.52
C ARG A 80 9.05 3.78 6.24
N ASP A 81 8.18 3.34 7.14
CA ASP A 81 8.38 2.08 7.86
C ASP A 81 8.37 0.87 6.89
N THR A 82 7.58 0.92 5.81
CA THR A 82 7.58 -0.05 4.71
C THR A 82 8.86 0.00 3.88
N LEU A 83 9.32 1.20 3.52
CA LEU A 83 10.57 1.37 2.76
C LEU A 83 11.79 0.91 3.56
N ASP A 84 11.81 1.17 4.87
CA ASP A 84 12.87 0.75 5.80
C ASP A 84 12.84 -0.77 6.10
N GLY A 85 11.78 -1.49 5.70
CA GLY A 85 11.63 -2.92 5.98
C GLY A 85 11.45 -3.28 7.46
N LYS A 86 11.09 -2.32 8.32
CA LYS A 86 11.08 -2.51 9.79
C LYS A 86 9.94 -3.41 10.30
N LYS A 87 8.83 -3.48 9.56
CA LYS A 87 7.62 -4.24 9.94
C LYS A 87 6.83 -4.81 8.77
N LEU A 88 6.96 -4.18 7.59
CA LEU A 88 6.34 -4.64 6.36
C LEU A 88 7.41 -4.84 5.31
N VAL A 89 7.31 -5.94 4.58
CA VAL A 89 8.13 -6.22 3.41
C VAL A 89 7.17 -6.53 2.27
N LEU A 90 7.28 -5.79 1.18
CA LEU A 90 6.53 -6.07 -0.04
C LEU A 90 7.35 -7.03 -0.91
N ALA A 91 6.78 -8.20 -1.17
CA ALA A 91 7.35 -9.17 -2.10
C ALA A 91 6.43 -9.26 -3.31
N PHE A 92 7.02 -9.24 -4.51
CA PHE A 92 6.30 -9.46 -5.75
C PHE A 92 6.65 -10.84 -6.26
N PRO A 93 5.66 -11.64 -6.68
CA PRO A 93 5.95 -12.89 -7.37
C PRO A 93 6.76 -12.58 -8.64
N PRO A 94 7.61 -13.53 -9.09
CA PRO A 94 8.34 -13.36 -10.33
C PRO A 94 7.35 -13.11 -11.50
N PRO A 95 7.76 -12.35 -12.53
CA PRO A 95 6.93 -12.19 -13.71
C PRO A 95 6.65 -13.59 -14.29
N ALA A 96 5.38 -13.86 -14.61
CA ALA A 96 5.05 -15.09 -15.33
C ALA A 96 5.83 -15.12 -16.64
N GLU A 97 6.36 -16.30 -17.01
CA GLU A 97 6.97 -16.44 -18.32
C GLU A 97 5.97 -15.99 -19.39
N PRO A 98 6.40 -15.22 -20.40
CA PRO A 98 5.52 -14.89 -21.51
C PRO A 98 5.15 -16.22 -22.16
N THR A 99 3.94 -16.71 -21.89
CA THR A 99 3.40 -17.87 -22.59
C THR A 99 3.51 -17.53 -24.07
N SER A 100 4.36 -18.27 -24.77
CA SER A 100 4.59 -18.09 -26.20
C SER A 100 3.23 -18.03 -26.88
N ALA A 101 2.89 -16.84 -27.37
CA ALA A 101 1.66 -16.60 -28.09
C ALA A 101 1.49 -17.73 -29.10
N SER A 102 0.39 -18.48 -28.99
CA SER A 102 -0.02 -19.39 -30.04
C SER A 102 -0.04 -18.58 -31.32
N SER A 103 0.92 -18.82 -32.20
CA SER A 103 0.92 -18.20 -33.52
C SER A 103 -0.42 -18.57 -34.17
N PRO A 104 -1.20 -17.61 -34.69
CA PRO A 104 -2.34 -17.98 -35.51
C PRO A 104 -1.78 -18.77 -36.71
N ASN A 105 -2.34 -19.96 -36.95
CA ASN A 105 -1.97 -20.83 -38.06
C ASN A 105 -2.12 -20.08 -39.39
N ILE A 106 -1.04 -19.49 -39.89
CA ILE A 106 -0.93 -19.00 -41.27
C ILE A 106 -0.49 -20.20 -42.13
N ALA A 107 -1.40 -21.16 -42.32
CA ALA A 107 -1.14 -22.34 -43.16
C ALA A 107 -2.32 -22.72 -44.07
N LEU A 108 -3.27 -21.79 -44.30
CA LEU A 108 -4.43 -22.03 -45.18
C LEU A 108 -4.69 -20.90 -46.18
N MET A 109 -3.66 -20.25 -46.73
CA MET A 109 -3.86 -19.42 -47.90
C MET A 109 -2.71 -19.58 -48.90
N LEU A 110 -3.07 -20.19 -50.03
CA LEU A 110 -2.43 -20.29 -51.34
C LEU A 110 -1.68 -21.58 -51.70
N PRO A 111 -1.72 -21.98 -52.99
CA PRO A 111 -2.44 -21.39 -54.13
C PRO A 111 -3.80 -22.00 -54.41
#